data_AF-A0A660NAU1-F1
#
_entry.id   AF-A0A660NAU1-F1
#
_cell.length_a   1.000
_cell.length_b   1.000
_cell.length_c   1.000
_cell.angle_alpha   90.00
_cell.angle_beta   90.00
_cell.angle_gamma   90.00
#
_symmetry.space_group_name_H-M   'P 1'
#
loop_
_entity.id
_entity.type
_entity.pdbx_description
1 polymer ?
#
loop_
_entity_poly.entity_id
_entity_poly.type
_entity_poly.pdbx_seq_one_letter_code
_entity_poly.pdbx_strand_id
1 'polypeptide(L)'
;MPVTDCYDEDWGWEIEFEHAGFPLRLGCGNMDEEAGAGEAAAFCCFITPSRATLRPLKRLFRAVDTRPAVGKLADALDAVLRAHPQISDIEWQDEQAA
;
A
#
# COMPACT_ATOMS: atom_id res chain seq x y z
N MET A 1 -3.68 -13.26 -4.30
CA MET A 1 -3.28 -13.44 -2.89
C MET A 1 -4.57 -13.29 -2.11
N PRO A 2 -4.94 -14.26 -1.26
CA PRO A 2 -6.14 -14.13 -0.43
C PRO A 2 -6.04 -12.91 0.48
N VAL A 3 -7.15 -12.21 0.67
CA VAL A 3 -7.29 -11.19 1.73
C VAL A 3 -7.46 -11.93 3.05
N THR A 4 -6.71 -11.53 4.07
CA THR A 4 -6.78 -12.11 5.42
C THR A 4 -7.57 -11.24 6.38
N ASP A 5 -7.49 -9.91 6.23
CA ASP A 5 -8.21 -8.95 7.06
C ASP A 5 -8.41 -7.61 6.33
N CYS A 6 -9.36 -6.81 6.79
CA CYS A 6 -9.61 -5.44 6.33
C CYS A 6 -9.96 -4.55 7.53
N TYR A 7 -9.30 -3.41 7.63
CA TYR A 7 -9.50 -2.42 8.68
C TYR A 7 -10.07 -1.14 8.09
N ASP A 8 -11.15 -0.64 8.68
CA ASP A 8 -11.62 0.72 8.46
C ASP A 8 -10.80 1.66 9.34
N GLU A 9 -10.02 2.51 8.70
CA GLU A 9 -9.16 3.50 9.35
C GLU A 9 -9.82 4.88 9.25
N ASP A 10 -9.43 5.81 10.12
CA ASP A 10 -9.96 7.19 10.11
C ASP A 10 -9.58 7.99 8.86
N TRP A 11 -8.63 7.48 8.05
CA TRP A 11 -8.18 8.01 6.78
C TRP A 11 -8.59 7.17 5.55
N GLY A 12 -9.12 5.95 5.73
CA GLY A 12 -9.40 5.05 4.59
C GLY A 12 -9.47 3.57 4.97
N TRP A 13 -8.86 2.72 4.16
CA TRP A 13 -8.84 1.27 4.35
C TRP A 13 -7.42 0.74 4.39
N GLU A 14 -7.14 -0.15 5.34
CA GLU A 14 -5.99 -1.05 5.30
C GLU A 14 -6.46 -2.49 5.02
N ILE A 15 -5.81 -3.18 4.10
CA ILE A 15 -6.15 -4.54 3.67
C ILE A 15 -4.92 -5.42 3.81
N GLU A 16 -5.05 -6.53 4.56
CA GLU A 16 -3.99 -7.51 4.72
C GLU A 16 -4.13 -8.66 3.74
N PHE A 17 -2.99 -9.16 3.25
CA PHE A 17 -2.93 -10.29 2.33
C PHE A 17 -2.08 -11.41 2.87
N GLU A 18 -2.51 -12.64 2.59
CA GLU A 18 -1.69 -13.81 2.87
C GLU A 18 -0.44 -13.81 1.96
N HIS A 19 0.74 -13.79 2.59
CA HIS A 19 2.01 -13.89 1.88
C HIS A 19 3.07 -14.61 2.73
N ALA A 20 3.64 -15.68 2.19
CA ALA A 20 4.56 -16.57 2.94
C ALA A 20 5.93 -15.95 3.23
N GLY A 21 6.30 -14.87 2.55
CA GLY A 21 7.64 -14.26 2.63
C GLY A 21 7.78 -13.17 3.70
N PHE A 22 6.73 -12.38 3.88
CA PHE A 22 6.70 -11.14 4.65
C PHE A 22 5.25 -10.65 4.79
N PRO A 23 4.92 -9.83 5.82
CA PRO A 23 3.61 -9.16 5.91
C PRO A 23 3.37 -8.28 4.70
N LEU A 24 2.23 -8.48 4.03
CA LEU A 24 1.85 -7.71 2.85
C LEU A 24 0.52 -6.99 3.13
N ARG A 25 0.53 -5.67 3.02
CA ARG A 25 -0.62 -4.82 3.29
C ARG A 25 -0.79 -3.76 2.22
N LEU A 26 -2.02 -3.36 1.96
CA LEU A 26 -2.39 -2.24 1.12
C LEU A 26 -3.17 -1.22 1.94
N GLY A 27 -2.72 0.01 1.97
CA GLY A 27 -3.52 1.15 2.42
C GLY A 27 -4.02 1.96 1.22
N CYS A 28 -5.28 2.38 1.26
CA CYS A 28 -5.79 3.39 0.34
C CYS A 28 -6.92 4.23 0.94
N GLY A 29 -6.94 5.53 0.66
CA GLY A 29 -7.94 6.46 1.19
C GLY A 29 -7.97 7.80 0.45
N ASN A 30 -9.05 8.55 0.65
CA ASN A 30 -9.14 9.93 0.19
C ASN A 30 -8.68 10.84 1.33
N MET A 31 -7.56 11.52 1.15
CA MET A 31 -6.95 12.37 2.17
C MET A 31 -7.41 13.82 1.93
N ASP A 32 -8.19 14.37 2.87
CA ASP A 32 -8.65 15.76 2.82
C ASP A 32 -7.51 16.75 3.19
N GLU A 33 -7.60 17.96 2.63
CA GLU A 33 -6.64 19.07 2.67
C GLU A 33 -6.20 19.57 4.07
N GLU A 34 -6.80 19.08 5.16
CA GLU A 34 -6.63 19.66 6.51
C GLU A 34 -5.24 19.36 7.14
N ALA A 35 -4.42 18.52 6.50
CA ALA A 35 -3.02 18.29 6.83
C ALA A 35 -2.07 19.34 6.20
N GLY A 36 -2.40 20.63 6.30
CA GLY A 36 -1.42 21.73 6.42
C GLY A 36 -0.42 22.00 5.28
N ALA A 37 -0.64 21.53 4.05
CA ALA A 37 0.33 21.75 2.95
C ALA A 37 -0.27 22.04 1.57
N GLY A 38 -1.48 22.59 1.45
CA GLY A 38 -1.90 23.32 0.23
C GLY A 38 -1.82 22.58 -1.11
N GLU A 39 -1.82 21.25 -1.12
CA GLU A 39 -1.99 20.43 -2.31
C GLU A 39 -3.36 19.74 -2.25
N ALA A 40 -4.02 19.63 -3.40
CA ALA A 40 -5.41 19.19 -3.54
C ALA A 40 -5.64 17.79 -2.94
N ALA A 41 -6.89 17.52 -2.54
CA ALA A 41 -7.32 16.19 -2.06
C ALA A 41 -6.84 15.08 -3.01
N ALA A 42 -5.98 14.20 -2.50
CA ALA A 42 -5.35 13.13 -3.27
C ALA A 42 -5.86 11.77 -2.79
N PHE A 43 -6.07 10.85 -3.74
CA PHE A 43 -6.34 9.46 -3.40
C PHE A 43 -5.01 8.76 -3.11
N CYS A 44 -4.64 8.68 -1.84
CA CYS A 44 -3.36 8.16 -1.40
C CYS A 44 -3.38 6.63 -1.31
N CYS A 45 -2.31 6.00 -1.80
CA CYS A 45 -2.10 4.56 -1.78
C CYS A 45 -0.71 4.23 -1.25
N PHE A 46 -0.59 3.19 -0.43
CA PHE A 46 0.70 2.69 0.04
C PHE A 46 0.67 1.17 0.21
N ILE A 47 1.82 0.51 0.02
CA ILE A 47 1.96 -0.94 0.20
C ILE A 47 3.12 -1.21 1.15
N THR A 48 2.84 -1.97 2.20
CA THR A 48 3.87 -2.48 3.11
C THR A 48 4.26 -3.90 2.67
N PRO A 49 5.55 -4.19 2.48
CA PRO A 49 6.71 -3.30 2.64
C PRO A 49 6.98 -2.41 1.42
N SER A 50 7.41 -1.17 1.65
CA SER A 50 7.88 -0.26 0.58
C SER A 50 9.30 -0.59 0.08
N ARG A 51 10.09 -1.28 0.91
CA ARG A 51 11.49 -1.60 0.58
C ARG A 51 11.56 -2.75 -0.42
N ALA A 52 12.36 -2.60 -1.47
CA ALA A 52 12.62 -3.61 -2.50
C ALA A 52 13.19 -4.94 -1.98
N THR A 53 13.79 -4.94 -0.79
CA THR A 53 14.39 -6.15 -0.21
C THR A 53 14.26 -6.15 1.30
N LEU A 54 13.80 -7.26 1.86
CA LEU A 54 13.74 -7.50 3.30
C LEU A 54 14.75 -8.56 3.74
N ARG A 55 15.25 -8.44 4.98
CA ARG A 55 16.14 -9.42 5.62
C ARG A 55 15.57 -9.82 6.98
N PRO A 56 14.51 -10.66 7.01
CA PRO A 56 13.85 -11.00 8.27
C PRO A 56 14.79 -11.79 9.18
N LEU A 57 14.84 -11.40 10.47
CA LEU A 57 15.69 -12.01 11.50
C LEU A 57 15.49 -13.54 11.60
N LYS A 58 14.25 -14.01 11.38
CA LYS A 58 13.89 -15.43 11.39
C LYS A 58 14.47 -16.24 10.21
N ARG A 59 14.97 -15.58 9.14
CA ARG A 59 15.53 -16.23 7.94
C ARG A 59 17.03 -15.95 7.77
N LEU A 60 17.79 -15.96 8.87
CA LEU A 60 19.26 -15.92 8.94
C LEU A 60 19.94 -15.37 7.65
N PHE A 61 19.92 -14.05 7.48
CA PHE A 61 20.55 -13.27 6.40
C PHE A 61 20.06 -13.46 4.95
N ARG A 62 19.06 -14.31 4.67
CA ARG A 62 18.52 -14.42 3.32
C ARG A 62 17.64 -13.21 2.99
N ALA A 63 18.09 -12.45 2.01
CA ALA A 63 17.31 -11.39 1.39
C ALA A 63 16.07 -11.96 0.69
N VAL A 64 14.93 -11.31 0.88
CA VAL A 64 13.66 -11.59 0.19
C VAL A 64 13.35 -10.39 -0.70
N ASP A 65 13.20 -10.65 -2.00
CA ASP A 65 12.76 -9.64 -2.97
C ASP A 65 11.26 -9.43 -2.83
N THR A 66 10.85 -8.19 -2.57
CA THR A 66 9.44 -7.81 -2.33
C THR A 66 8.75 -7.37 -3.62
N ARG A 67 9.52 -6.90 -4.61
CA ARG A 67 9.03 -6.23 -5.82
C ARG A 67 8.00 -7.03 -6.59
N PRO A 68 8.09 -8.37 -6.75
CA PRO A 68 7.08 -9.11 -7.51
C PRO A 68 5.69 -9.07 -6.88
N ALA A 69 5.60 -9.18 -5.55
CA ALA A 69 4.31 -9.17 -4.86
C ALA A 69 3.75 -7.75 -4.74
N VAL A 70 4.62 -6.79 -4.39
CA VAL A 70 4.27 -5.36 -4.29
C VAL A 70 3.81 -4.82 -5.64
N GLY A 71 4.57 -5.06 -6.71
CA GLY A 71 4.24 -4.60 -8.06
C GLY A 71 2.91 -5.18 -8.56
N LYS A 72 2.67 -6.47 -8.32
CA LYS A 72 1.38 -7.09 -8.68
C LYS A 72 0.19 -6.43 -7.98
N LEU A 73 0.34 -6.04 -6.73
CA LEU A 73 -0.72 -5.39 -5.96
C LEU A 73 -0.90 -3.94 -6.42
N ALA A 74 0.19 -3.23 -6.67
CA ALA A 74 0.18 -1.87 -7.22
C ALA A 74 -0.52 -1.82 -8.59
N ASP A 75 -0.15 -2.70 -9.52
CA ASP A 75 -0.74 -2.78 -10.85
C ASP A 75 -2.25 -3.08 -10.78
N ALA A 76 -2.65 -4.00 -9.89
CA ALA A 76 -4.05 -4.36 -9.72
C ALA A 76 -4.88 -3.21 -9.14
N LEU A 77 -4.35 -2.50 -8.13
CA LEU A 77 -5.04 -1.37 -7.55
C LEU A 77 -5.12 -0.20 -8.53
N ASP A 78 -4.01 0.16 -9.20
CA ASP A 78 -3.98 1.24 -10.18
C ASP A 78 -5.01 0.99 -11.30
N ALA A 79 -5.13 -0.25 -11.77
CA ALA A 79 -6.15 -0.62 -12.75
C ALA A 79 -7.59 -0.43 -12.22
N VAL A 80 -7.87 -0.78 -10.97
CA VAL A 80 -9.18 -0.60 -10.33
C VAL A 80 -9.51 0.88 -10.18
N LEU A 81 -8.56 1.66 -9.65
CA LEU A 81 -8.76 3.09 -9.38
C LEU A 81 -8.97 3.88 -10.69
N ARG A 82 -8.14 3.64 -11.71
CA ARG A 82 -8.25 4.31 -13.01
C ARG A 82 -9.49 3.93 -13.80
N ALA A 83 -10.10 2.77 -13.53
CA ALA A 83 -11.37 2.40 -14.13
C ALA A 83 -12.55 3.21 -13.57
N HIS A 84 -12.39 3.87 -12.42
CA HIS A 84 -13.46 4.59 -11.76
C HIS A 84 -13.42 6.10 -12.07
N PRO A 85 -14.46 6.68 -12.73
CA PRO A 85 -14.41 8.05 -13.24
C PRO A 85 -14.40 9.15 -12.16
N GLN A 86 -14.68 8.79 -10.91
CA GLN A 86 -14.70 9.73 -9.78
C GLN A 86 -13.42 9.70 -8.94
N ILE A 87 -12.45 8.84 -9.29
CA ILE A 87 -11.15 8.79 -8.63
C ILE A 87 -10.15 9.52 -9.51
N SER A 88 -9.55 10.58 -8.99
CA SER A 88 -8.48 11.35 -9.63
C SER A 88 -7.32 11.54 -8.66
N ASP A 89 -6.23 12.14 -9.14
CA ASP A 89 -5.11 12.60 -8.31
C ASP A 89 -4.56 11.50 -7.39
N ILE A 90 -4.36 10.30 -7.97
CA ILE A 90 -3.84 9.12 -7.26
C ILE A 90 -2.36 9.33 -6.94
N GLU A 91 -2.02 9.29 -5.66
CA GLU A 91 -0.66 9.40 -5.15
C GLU A 91 -0.21 8.09 -4.54
N TRP A 92 0.97 7.62 -4.95
CA TRP A 92 1.63 6.46 -4.34
C TRP A 92 2.69 6.94 -3.35
N GLN A 93 2.50 6.60 -2.08
CA GLN A 93 3.43 6.94 -1.01
C GLN A 93 4.26 5.73 -0.60
N ASP A 94 5.54 5.98 -0.35
CA ASP A 94 6.33 5.04 0.44
C ASP A 94 5.80 5.09 1.88
N GLU A 95 5.70 3.93 2.53
CA GLU A 95 5.34 3.82 3.95
C GLU A 95 6.10 4.90 4.75
N GLN A 96 5.36 5.88 5.32
CA GLN A 96 5.94 6.86 6.23
C GLN A 96 6.52 6.08 7.40
N ALA A 97 7.84 6.09 7.53
CA ALA A 97 8.52 5.42 8.63
C ALA A 97 8.04 6.03 9.94
N ALA A 98 7.22 5.28 10.68
CA ALA A 98 6.93 5.54 12.09
C ALA A 98 8.20 5.40 12.93
#